data_AF-N1U3N6-F1
#
_entry.id   AF-N1U3N6-F1
#
_cell.length_a   1.000
_cell.length_b   1.000
_cell.length_c   1.000
_cell.angle_alpha   90.00
_cell.angle_beta   90.00
_cell.angle_gamma   90.00
#
_symmetry.space_group_name_H-M   'P 1'
#
loop_
_entity.id
_entity.type
_entity.pdbx_description
1 polymer ?
#
loop_
_entity_poly.entity_id
_entity_poly.type
_entity_poly.pdbx_seq_one_letter_code
_entity_poly.pdbx_strand_id
1 'polypeptide(L)'
;MIRTMKQKLTSVLLAILILTLPTAALLADEPVGNSQNTVQTQDPSHTQEDPSGNHEEGEDLPYWSVIPFVLILLCIALLPIVSQTTSHWWESNTNKLILALVLGAVSFIILVLHGWFGKIVHTLVFEYVPFIILLGVLFYISGGIRLKGDIEATPLNNTIFLIIGTFLASFIGTTGASMLLIRPILKTNSERKHVVHTVVFFIFLVSNIGGSLTPLGDPPLFLGYLIGVPFTWTFKLLPELLIASILLLILYFIWDTIVYKKESVKDLKKDHVHKEKISLEGQVNFIWLLGVVLSVAYLNQNYIPAINENPYIAFIREGVLIGLIFASKFTTKGHVREHNKFTLHPIQEVAYLFIGIFITMIPALILLEHHGKELGVTETWQFFWVTGLFSGVLDNAPTYLTFYLWRKEL
;
A
#
# COMPACT_ATOMS: atom_id res chain seq x y z
N MET A 1 -32.19 3.71 11.82
CA MET A 1 -31.68 2.44 11.26
C MET A 1 -30.17 2.48 11.00
N ILE A 2 -29.64 3.46 10.24
CA ILE A 2 -28.19 3.58 9.92
C ILE A 2 -27.30 3.82 11.15
N ARG A 3 -27.77 4.62 12.12
CA ARG A 3 -27.02 4.93 13.36
C ARG A 3 -26.89 3.70 14.27
N THR A 4 -27.96 2.91 14.34
CA THR A 4 -28.03 1.65 15.08
C THR A 4 -27.15 0.56 14.45
N MET A 5 -27.01 0.56 13.11
CA MET A 5 -26.15 -0.39 12.39
C MET A 5 -24.65 -0.04 12.53
N LYS A 6 -24.28 1.24 12.49
CA LYS A 6 -22.91 1.70 12.79
C LYS A 6 -22.50 1.31 14.21
N GLN A 7 -23.36 1.53 15.22
CA GLN A 7 -23.06 1.12 16.59
C GLN A 7 -22.88 -0.39 16.72
N LYS A 8 -23.76 -1.19 16.12
CA LYS A 8 -23.63 -2.66 16.12
C LYS A 8 -22.33 -3.14 15.44
N LEU A 9 -21.92 -2.53 14.32
CA LEU A 9 -20.68 -2.91 13.62
C LEU A 9 -19.43 -2.50 14.39
N THR A 10 -19.45 -1.33 15.04
CA THR A 10 -18.35 -0.88 15.90
C THR A 10 -18.23 -1.79 17.12
N SER A 11 -19.36 -2.21 17.70
CA SER A 11 -19.40 -3.16 18.82
C SER A 11 -18.93 -4.56 18.41
N VAL A 12 -19.21 -5.02 17.19
CA VAL A 12 -18.72 -6.32 16.68
C VAL A 12 -17.22 -6.29 16.43
N LEU A 13 -16.68 -5.23 15.82
CA LEU A 13 -15.23 -5.06 15.64
C LEU A 13 -14.50 -4.96 16.99
N LEU A 14 -15.06 -4.24 17.96
CA LEU A 14 -14.51 -4.14 19.31
C LEU A 14 -14.61 -5.49 20.05
N ALA A 15 -15.70 -6.23 19.88
CA ALA A 15 -15.88 -7.54 20.48
C ALA A 15 -14.90 -8.57 19.90
N ILE A 16 -14.67 -8.56 18.59
CA ILE A 16 -13.64 -9.40 17.95
C ILE A 16 -12.27 -9.04 18.51
N LEU A 17 -11.91 -7.75 18.57
CA LEU A 17 -10.63 -7.30 19.13
C LEU A 17 -10.43 -7.71 20.60
N ILE A 18 -11.49 -7.63 21.41
CA ILE A 18 -11.48 -7.99 22.84
C ILE A 18 -11.52 -9.51 23.05
N LEU A 19 -12.07 -10.29 22.11
CA LEU A 19 -12.09 -11.76 22.17
C LEU A 19 -10.76 -12.38 21.68
N THR A 20 -10.02 -11.70 20.81
CA THR A 20 -8.72 -12.16 20.29
C THR A 20 -7.54 -11.86 21.23
N LEU A 21 -7.65 -10.85 22.09
CA LEU A 21 -6.59 -10.44 23.03
C LEU A 21 -6.31 -11.47 24.17
N PRO A 22 -7.32 -12.07 24.83
CA PRO A 22 -7.09 -13.02 25.93
C PRO A 22 -6.71 -14.42 25.45
N THR A 23 -7.19 -14.83 24.28
CA THR A 23 -6.89 -16.14 23.68
C THR A 23 -5.44 -16.24 23.21
N ALA A 24 -4.87 -15.14 22.70
CA ALA A 24 -3.44 -15.04 22.40
C ALA A 24 -2.55 -15.07 23.67
N ALA A 25 -3.03 -14.54 24.79
CA ALA A 25 -2.32 -14.59 26.07
C ALA A 25 -2.41 -15.96 26.77
N LEU A 26 -3.51 -16.70 26.58
CA LEU A 26 -3.69 -18.04 27.18
C LEU A 26 -2.85 -19.13 26.49
N LEU A 27 -2.47 -18.94 25.23
CA LEU A 27 -1.61 -19.88 24.49
C LEU A 27 -0.11 -19.68 24.74
N ALA A 28 0.27 -18.67 25.52
CA ALA A 28 1.66 -18.33 25.80
C ALA A 28 2.22 -18.96 27.10
N ASP A 29 1.41 -19.70 27.88
CA ASP A 29 1.74 -20.09 29.27
C ASP A 29 1.87 -21.61 29.51
N GLU A 30 2.07 -22.42 28.46
CA GLU A 30 2.40 -23.86 28.62
C GLU A 30 3.91 -24.02 28.95
N PRO A 31 4.28 -24.60 30.11
CA PRO A 31 5.68 -24.77 30.47
C PRO A 31 6.26 -26.04 29.82
N VAL A 32 7.39 -25.86 29.11
CA VAL A 32 8.17 -26.94 28.49
C VAL A 32 8.64 -27.96 29.55
N GLY A 33 8.08 -29.17 29.50
CA GLY A 33 8.45 -30.29 30.35
C GLY A 33 9.75 -30.98 29.92
N ASN A 34 10.75 -30.95 30.79
CA ASN A 34 11.99 -31.74 30.71
C ASN A 34 11.69 -33.25 30.63
N SER A 35 12.29 -33.96 29.67
CA SER A 35 12.43 -35.42 29.73
C SER A 35 13.86 -35.85 29.44
N GLN A 36 14.41 -36.59 30.41
CA GLN A 36 15.77 -37.11 30.46
C GLN A 36 15.99 -38.30 29.52
N ASN A 37 17.22 -38.36 28.99
CA ASN A 37 17.97 -39.49 28.44
C ASN A 37 17.36 -40.90 28.53
N THR A 38 17.35 -41.61 27.41
CA THR A 38 17.79 -43.02 27.37
C THR A 38 18.54 -43.29 26.06
N VAL A 39 19.73 -43.87 26.20
CA VAL A 39 20.70 -44.22 25.15
C VAL A 39 20.33 -45.59 24.55
N GLN A 40 20.38 -45.74 23.22
CA GLN A 40 20.79 -46.98 22.54
C GLN A 40 21.13 -46.77 21.02
N THR A 41 22.44 -46.70 20.76
CA THR A 41 23.25 -47.29 19.66
C THR A 41 22.73 -47.47 18.21
N GLN A 42 23.40 -46.70 17.31
CA GLN A 42 24.06 -47.06 16.02
C GLN A 42 23.28 -47.59 14.80
N ASP A 43 23.19 -46.79 13.71
CA ASP A 43 24.00 -46.92 12.47
C ASP A 43 23.88 -45.65 11.57
N PRO A 44 24.84 -45.32 10.67
CA PRO A 44 24.98 -43.99 10.06
C PRO A 44 24.47 -43.91 8.61
N SER A 45 23.52 -43.01 8.37
CA SER A 45 23.30 -42.39 7.05
C SER A 45 22.93 -40.93 7.26
N HIS A 46 23.95 -40.06 7.24
CA HIS A 46 23.79 -38.61 7.34
C HIS A 46 23.13 -38.05 6.08
N THR A 47 21.84 -37.78 6.16
CA THR A 47 21.22 -36.68 5.41
C THR A 47 21.10 -35.55 6.42
N GLN A 48 21.79 -34.44 6.19
CA GLN A 48 21.67 -33.25 7.02
C GLN A 48 20.27 -32.68 6.83
N GLU A 49 19.41 -32.88 7.82
CA GLU A 49 18.17 -32.09 7.95
C GLU A 49 18.56 -30.71 8.48
N ASP A 50 18.29 -29.70 7.66
CA ASP A 50 18.40 -28.29 8.00
C ASP A 50 17.30 -27.94 9.02
N PRO A 51 17.63 -27.43 10.22
CA PRO A 51 16.62 -27.04 11.20
C PRO A 51 16.29 -25.56 11.01
N SER A 52 15.46 -25.19 10.03
CA SER A 52 14.81 -23.87 10.02
C SER A 52 13.65 -23.77 9.03
N GLY A 53 12.45 -24.14 9.49
CA GLY A 53 11.21 -23.85 8.77
C GLY A 53 10.03 -24.19 9.67
N ASN A 54 9.54 -23.23 10.45
CA ASN A 54 8.21 -23.35 11.05
C ASN A 54 7.19 -23.30 9.91
N HIS A 55 6.93 -24.44 9.26
CA HIS A 55 5.80 -24.58 8.36
C HIS A 55 4.54 -24.49 9.23
N GLU A 56 3.79 -23.38 9.12
CA GLU A 56 2.46 -23.30 9.72
C GLU A 56 1.61 -24.44 9.14
N GLU A 57 1.19 -25.37 10.00
CA GLU A 57 0.52 -26.61 9.60
C GLU A 57 -0.91 -26.33 9.10
N GLY A 58 -1.15 -26.57 7.82
CA GLY A 58 -2.48 -26.59 7.20
C GLY A 58 -2.53 -27.57 6.03
N GLU A 59 -3.73 -28.08 5.73
CA GLU A 59 -3.93 -28.97 4.58
C GLU A 59 -3.71 -28.21 3.28
N ASP A 60 -3.31 -28.96 2.24
CA ASP A 60 -3.13 -28.39 0.92
C ASP A 60 -4.46 -27.86 0.37
N LEU A 61 -4.41 -26.72 -0.30
CA LEU A 61 -5.61 -26.04 -0.77
C LEU A 61 -5.95 -26.44 -2.19
N PRO A 62 -7.23 -26.61 -2.54
CA PRO A 62 -7.60 -26.83 -3.93
C PRO A 62 -7.43 -25.53 -4.74
N TYR A 63 -7.03 -25.63 -6.01
CA TYR A 63 -6.78 -24.47 -6.89
C TYR A 63 -7.97 -23.49 -7.01
N TRP A 64 -9.21 -23.97 -6.87
CA TRP A 64 -10.40 -23.11 -6.94
C TRP A 64 -10.54 -22.17 -5.72
N SER A 65 -9.76 -22.37 -4.66
CA SER A 65 -9.73 -21.49 -3.48
C SER A 65 -9.27 -20.06 -3.79
N VAL A 66 -8.63 -19.83 -4.94
CA VAL A 66 -8.19 -18.51 -5.43
C VAL A 66 -9.33 -17.70 -6.07
N ILE A 67 -10.47 -18.33 -6.39
CA ILE A 67 -11.59 -17.67 -7.06
C ILE A 67 -12.05 -16.37 -6.37
N PRO A 68 -12.22 -16.32 -5.03
CA PRO A 68 -12.61 -15.07 -4.36
C PRO A 68 -11.63 -13.92 -4.56
N PHE A 69 -10.33 -14.22 -4.66
CA PHE A 69 -9.28 -13.23 -4.91
C PHE A 69 -9.37 -12.66 -6.33
N VAL A 70 -9.53 -13.53 -7.32
CA VAL A 70 -9.71 -13.08 -8.71
C VAL A 70 -10.99 -12.26 -8.85
N LEU A 71 -12.07 -12.69 -8.20
CA LEU A 71 -13.35 -11.99 -8.22
C LEU A 71 -13.26 -10.59 -7.60
N ILE A 72 -12.61 -10.42 -6.44
CA ILE A 72 -12.52 -9.09 -5.82
C ILE A 72 -11.72 -8.12 -6.71
N LEU A 73 -10.64 -8.59 -7.34
CA LEU A 73 -9.84 -7.76 -8.25
C LEU A 73 -10.61 -7.41 -9.53
N LEU A 74 -11.32 -8.37 -10.13
CA LEU A 74 -12.19 -8.12 -11.28
C LEU A 74 -13.31 -7.14 -10.93
N CYS A 75 -13.89 -7.23 -9.73
CA CYS A 75 -14.90 -6.28 -9.29
C CYS A 75 -14.33 -4.87 -9.17
N ILE A 76 -13.13 -4.69 -8.61
CA ILE A 76 -12.47 -3.38 -8.49
C ILE A 76 -12.17 -2.80 -9.88
N ALA A 77 -11.71 -3.63 -10.83
CA ALA A 77 -11.37 -3.19 -12.17
C ALA A 77 -12.60 -2.87 -13.04
N LEU A 78 -13.66 -3.68 -12.95
CA LEU A 78 -14.79 -3.64 -13.90
C LEU A 78 -16.01 -2.87 -13.39
N LEU A 79 -16.38 -2.99 -12.10
CA LEU A 79 -17.61 -2.36 -11.59
C LEU A 79 -17.67 -0.83 -11.75
N PRO A 80 -16.54 -0.08 -11.65
CA PRO A 80 -16.55 1.36 -11.91
C PRO A 80 -16.90 1.72 -13.36
N ILE A 81 -16.70 0.80 -14.32
CA ILE A 81 -16.68 1.07 -15.77
C ILE A 81 -17.93 0.51 -16.48
N VAL A 82 -18.48 -0.61 -16.04
CA VAL A 82 -19.47 -1.41 -16.79
C VAL A 82 -20.81 -0.70 -17.05
N SER A 83 -21.34 0.06 -16.09
CA SER A 83 -22.61 0.78 -16.27
C SER A 83 -22.74 1.99 -15.34
N GLN A 84 -23.56 2.97 -15.72
CA GLN A 84 -23.83 4.13 -14.85
C GLN A 84 -24.47 3.73 -13.51
N THR A 85 -25.30 2.68 -13.50
CA THR A 85 -25.96 2.19 -12.29
C THR A 85 -24.99 1.48 -11.35
N THR A 86 -24.09 0.64 -11.89
CA THR A 86 -23.04 -0.01 -11.09
C THR A 86 -21.99 0.97 -10.58
N SER A 87 -21.71 2.03 -11.35
CA SER A 87 -20.78 3.09 -10.95
C SER A 87 -21.27 3.82 -9.69
N HIS A 88 -22.52 4.29 -9.68
CA HIS A 88 -23.09 4.96 -8.50
C HIS A 88 -23.24 4.01 -7.29
N TRP A 89 -23.48 2.71 -7.52
CA TRP A 89 -23.44 1.72 -6.43
C TRP A 89 -22.02 1.55 -5.86
N TRP A 90 -21.01 1.50 -6.72
CA TRP A 90 -19.60 1.34 -6.34
C TRP A 90 -19.05 2.55 -5.57
N GLU A 91 -19.54 3.76 -5.84
CA GLU A 91 -19.11 4.97 -5.13
C GLU A 91 -19.27 4.85 -3.60
N SER A 92 -20.28 4.13 -3.13
CA SER A 92 -20.49 3.90 -1.70
C SER A 92 -19.43 2.98 -1.10
N ASN A 93 -18.63 3.52 -0.17
CA ASN A 93 -17.69 2.75 0.64
C ASN A 93 -18.35 1.60 1.41
N THR A 94 -19.65 1.69 1.72
CA THR A 94 -20.36 0.59 2.40
C THR A 94 -20.52 -0.61 1.48
N ASN A 95 -20.77 -0.38 0.19
CA ASN A 95 -20.94 -1.44 -0.80
C ASN A 95 -19.62 -2.14 -1.08
N LYS A 96 -18.53 -1.38 -1.18
CA LYS A 96 -17.16 -1.90 -1.24
C LYS A 96 -16.84 -2.79 -0.03
N LEU A 97 -17.18 -2.33 1.18
CA LEU A 97 -16.99 -3.12 2.39
C LEU A 97 -17.82 -4.41 2.39
N ILE A 98 -19.10 -4.35 2.00
CA ILE A 98 -19.95 -5.54 1.92
C ILE A 98 -19.37 -6.55 0.94
N LEU A 99 -18.96 -6.11 -0.26
CA LEU A 99 -18.34 -6.99 -1.25
C LEU A 99 -17.06 -7.63 -0.71
N ALA A 100 -16.18 -6.81 -0.14
CA ALA A 100 -14.91 -7.25 0.44
C ALA A 100 -15.11 -8.26 1.58
N LEU A 101 -16.11 -8.03 2.44
CA LEU A 101 -16.45 -8.95 3.54
C LEU A 101 -17.12 -10.22 3.05
N VAL A 102 -17.95 -10.18 2.01
CA VAL A 102 -18.59 -11.39 1.46
C VAL A 102 -17.54 -12.31 0.84
N LEU A 103 -16.68 -11.79 -0.04
CA LEU A 103 -15.62 -12.59 -0.66
C LEU A 103 -14.56 -13.00 0.37
N GLY A 104 -14.20 -12.08 1.28
CA GLY A 104 -13.32 -12.37 2.41
C GLY A 104 -13.87 -13.47 3.32
N ALA A 105 -15.17 -13.47 3.63
CA ALA A 105 -15.78 -14.52 4.44
C ALA A 105 -15.75 -15.89 3.76
N VAL A 106 -15.92 -15.95 2.44
CA VAL A 106 -15.77 -17.20 1.68
C VAL A 106 -14.35 -17.74 1.82
N SER A 107 -13.33 -16.91 1.57
CA SER A 107 -11.93 -17.32 1.76
C SER A 107 -11.60 -17.66 3.21
N PHE A 108 -12.12 -16.91 4.18
CA PHE A 108 -11.96 -17.19 5.61
C PHE A 108 -12.48 -18.58 5.97
N ILE A 109 -13.68 -18.93 5.52
CA ILE A 109 -14.27 -20.26 5.77
C ILE A 109 -13.40 -21.35 5.15
N ILE A 110 -12.96 -21.18 3.89
CA ILE A 110 -12.08 -22.15 3.22
C ILE A 110 -10.79 -22.36 4.03
N LEU A 111 -10.12 -21.27 4.42
CA LEU A 111 -8.86 -21.32 5.16
C LEU A 111 -9.01 -21.98 6.53
N VAL A 112 -10.05 -21.65 7.30
CA VAL A 112 -10.31 -22.25 8.61
C VAL A 112 -10.59 -23.75 8.48
N LEU A 113 -11.37 -24.16 7.48
CA LEU A 113 -11.67 -25.58 7.25
C LEU A 113 -10.42 -26.41 6.91
N HIS A 114 -9.37 -25.79 6.37
CA HIS A 114 -8.11 -26.45 6.01
C HIS A 114 -6.98 -26.15 7.02
N GLY A 115 -7.29 -25.62 8.21
CA GLY A 115 -6.31 -25.43 9.30
C GLY A 115 -5.52 -24.11 9.28
N TRP A 116 -5.73 -23.22 8.32
CA TRP A 116 -4.92 -22.01 8.11
C TRP A 116 -5.33 -20.81 9.00
N PHE A 117 -5.91 -21.04 10.17
CA PHE A 117 -6.36 -19.95 11.05
C PHE A 117 -5.20 -19.07 11.54
N GLY A 118 -4.04 -19.67 11.84
CA GLY A 118 -2.82 -18.94 12.23
C GLY A 118 -2.42 -17.90 11.20
N LYS A 119 -2.32 -18.31 9.92
CA LYS A 119 -1.97 -17.44 8.79
C LYS A 119 -2.96 -16.29 8.60
N ILE A 120 -4.26 -16.51 8.80
CA ILE A 120 -5.26 -15.44 8.77
C ILE A 120 -4.99 -14.40 9.85
N VAL A 121 -4.78 -14.84 11.09
CA VAL A 121 -4.50 -13.94 12.22
C VAL A 121 -3.21 -13.19 11.95
N HIS A 122 -2.17 -13.88 11.50
CA HIS A 122 -0.89 -13.26 11.18
C HIS A 122 -1.04 -12.16 10.13
N THR A 123 -1.64 -12.47 8.98
CA THR A 123 -1.83 -11.51 7.88
C THR A 123 -2.73 -10.33 8.29
N LEU A 124 -3.79 -10.54 9.06
CA LEU A 124 -4.64 -9.43 9.51
C LEU A 124 -3.96 -8.54 10.57
N VAL A 125 -3.24 -9.14 11.51
CA VAL A 125 -2.65 -8.42 12.64
C VAL A 125 -1.31 -7.79 12.26
N PHE A 126 -0.39 -8.55 11.68
CA PHE A 126 0.99 -8.10 11.43
C PHE A 126 1.19 -7.48 10.05
N GLU A 127 0.28 -7.68 9.10
CA GLU A 127 0.39 -7.08 7.77
C GLU A 127 -0.68 -6.00 7.55
N TYR A 128 -1.97 -6.34 7.61
CA TYR A 128 -3.06 -5.40 7.29
C TYR A 128 -3.15 -4.20 8.25
N VAL A 129 -3.04 -4.41 9.56
CA VAL A 129 -3.14 -3.31 10.54
C VAL A 129 -1.98 -2.31 10.37
N PRO A 130 -0.70 -2.73 10.38
CA PRO A 130 0.43 -1.85 10.05
C PRO A 130 0.28 -1.14 8.71
N PHE A 131 -0.19 -1.87 7.69
CA PHE A 131 -0.41 -1.34 6.35
C PHE A 131 -1.39 -0.16 6.34
N ILE A 132 -2.59 -0.33 6.92
CA ILE A 132 -3.60 0.73 6.96
C ILE A 132 -3.18 1.89 7.86
N ILE A 133 -2.49 1.61 8.97
CA ILE A 133 -1.94 2.67 9.84
C ILE A 133 -0.94 3.52 9.06
N LEU A 134 0.03 2.91 8.37
CA LEU A 134 1.02 3.66 7.60
C LEU A 134 0.38 4.53 6.52
N LEU A 135 -0.50 3.96 5.69
CA LEU A 135 -1.18 4.72 4.64
C LEU A 135 -2.03 5.85 5.23
N GLY A 136 -2.74 5.58 6.31
CA GLY A 136 -3.54 6.58 7.02
C GLY A 136 -2.69 7.73 7.55
N VAL A 137 -1.51 7.43 8.11
CA VAL A 137 -0.57 8.42 8.66
C VAL A 137 -0.01 9.30 7.54
N LEU A 138 0.52 8.69 6.47
CA LEU A 138 1.08 9.42 5.32
C LEU A 138 0.02 10.33 4.69
N PHE A 139 -1.20 9.82 4.49
CA PHE A 139 -2.30 10.60 3.91
C PHE A 139 -2.77 11.73 4.84
N TYR A 140 -2.92 11.46 6.15
CA TYR A 140 -3.41 12.46 7.10
C TYR A 140 -2.42 13.61 7.32
N ILE A 141 -1.13 13.29 7.41
CA ILE A 141 -0.07 14.29 7.58
C ILE A 141 0.11 15.07 6.28
N SER A 142 0.17 14.40 5.12
CA SER A 142 0.27 15.07 3.80
C SER A 142 -0.92 15.97 3.51
N GLY A 143 -2.14 15.56 3.92
CA GLY A 143 -3.34 16.39 3.82
C GLY A 143 -3.28 17.69 4.64
N GLY A 144 -2.38 17.76 5.62
CA GLY A 144 -2.05 18.96 6.38
C GLY A 144 -1.06 19.92 5.71
N ILE A 145 -0.52 19.57 4.53
CA ILE A 145 0.37 20.43 3.74
C ILE A 145 -0.41 21.00 2.57
N ARG A 146 -0.38 22.32 2.41
CA ARG A 146 -1.02 22.99 1.27
C ARG A 146 -0.01 23.82 0.50
N LEU A 147 0.13 23.50 -0.78
CA LEU A 147 0.83 24.35 -1.74
C LEU A 147 -0.19 25.34 -2.34
N LYS A 148 0.01 26.62 -2.05
CA LYS A 148 -0.70 27.75 -2.63
C LYS A 148 0.16 28.40 -3.71
N GLY A 149 -0.47 29.11 -4.63
CA GLY A 149 0.18 29.83 -5.70
C GLY A 149 -0.49 29.55 -7.03
N ASP A 150 -0.02 30.26 -8.03
CA ASP A 150 -0.38 30.05 -9.42
C ASP A 150 0.83 30.38 -10.27
N ILE A 151 1.34 29.35 -10.94
CA ILE A 151 2.57 29.41 -11.72
C ILE A 151 2.14 29.26 -13.18
N GLU A 152 2.84 29.96 -14.07
CA GLU A 152 2.57 29.87 -15.50
C GLU A 152 2.60 28.41 -15.99
N ALA A 153 1.58 28.01 -16.75
CA ALA A 153 1.27 26.66 -17.20
C ALA A 153 2.17 26.18 -18.36
N THR A 154 3.46 26.52 -18.31
CA THR A 154 4.42 26.17 -19.36
C THR A 154 4.82 24.70 -19.29
N PRO A 155 5.19 24.09 -20.44
CA PRO A 155 5.68 22.71 -20.44
C PRO A 155 6.87 22.47 -19.51
N LEU A 156 7.77 23.45 -19.38
CA LEU A 156 8.90 23.35 -18.47
C LEU A 156 8.44 23.31 -17.00
N ASN A 157 7.52 24.20 -16.60
CA ASN A 157 7.05 24.25 -15.22
C ASN A 157 6.28 23.00 -14.84
N ASN A 158 5.44 22.48 -15.74
CA ASN A 158 4.75 21.22 -15.51
C ASN A 158 5.74 20.04 -15.40
N THR A 159 6.75 19.97 -16.26
CA THR A 159 7.80 18.95 -16.16
C THR A 159 8.56 19.03 -14.83
N ILE A 160 8.89 20.24 -14.36
CA ILE A 160 9.51 20.44 -13.03
C ILE A 160 8.58 19.95 -11.92
N PHE A 161 7.29 20.25 -11.99
CA PHE A 161 6.30 19.74 -11.04
C PHE A 161 6.26 18.21 -10.99
N LEU A 162 6.26 17.55 -12.15
CA LEU A 162 6.27 16.10 -12.25
C LEU A 162 7.57 15.52 -11.69
N ILE A 163 8.72 16.12 -11.97
CA ILE A 163 10.01 15.71 -11.40
C ILE A 163 9.96 15.79 -9.87
N ILE A 164 9.55 16.93 -9.31
CA ILE A 164 9.46 17.12 -7.86
C ILE A 164 8.51 16.08 -7.26
N GLY A 165 7.34 15.87 -7.86
CA GLY A 165 6.38 14.86 -7.38
C GLY A 165 6.92 13.44 -7.42
N THR A 166 7.61 13.07 -8.48
CA THR A 166 8.18 11.73 -8.67
C THR A 166 9.16 11.40 -7.54
N PHE A 167 10.08 12.32 -7.22
CA PHE A 167 11.05 12.09 -6.14
C PHE A 167 10.42 12.24 -4.75
N LEU A 168 9.46 13.16 -4.59
CA LEU A 168 8.78 13.37 -3.32
C LEU A 168 7.96 12.13 -2.91
N ALA A 169 7.33 11.45 -3.87
CA ALA A 169 6.52 10.24 -3.63
C ALA A 169 7.29 9.14 -2.89
N SER A 170 8.58 8.97 -3.17
CA SER A 170 9.42 8.00 -2.46
C SER A 170 9.54 8.26 -0.96
N PHE A 171 9.34 9.49 -0.48
CA PHE A 171 9.51 9.83 0.94
C PHE A 171 8.18 9.99 1.68
N ILE A 172 7.14 10.46 0.99
CA ILE A 172 5.84 10.79 1.61
C ILE A 172 4.72 9.85 1.15
N GLY A 173 5.06 8.84 0.36
CA GLY A 173 4.12 7.92 -0.30
C GLY A 173 3.54 8.51 -1.58
N THR A 174 3.28 7.66 -2.58
CA THR A 174 2.54 8.00 -3.81
C THR A 174 1.19 8.66 -3.47
N THR A 175 0.46 8.10 -2.51
CA THR A 175 -0.81 8.65 -2.02
C THR A 175 -0.65 10.05 -1.40
N GLY A 176 0.40 10.27 -0.60
CA GLY A 176 0.68 11.56 0.03
C GLY A 176 1.11 12.62 -0.97
N ALA A 177 2.02 12.27 -1.88
CA ALA A 177 2.47 13.16 -2.97
C ALA A 177 1.33 13.52 -3.91
N SER A 178 0.45 12.57 -4.23
CA SER A 178 -0.72 12.82 -5.06
C SER A 178 -1.70 13.77 -4.38
N MET A 179 -1.98 13.58 -3.08
CA MET A 179 -2.83 14.50 -2.31
C MET A 179 -2.25 15.93 -2.27
N LEU A 180 -0.92 16.06 -2.19
CA LEU A 180 -0.22 17.35 -2.11
C LEU A 180 -0.18 18.08 -3.46
N LEU A 181 0.05 17.37 -4.57
CA LEU A 181 0.41 17.96 -5.86
C LEU A 181 -0.68 17.98 -6.92
N ILE A 182 -1.69 17.10 -6.85
CA ILE A 182 -2.71 17.04 -7.90
C ILE A 182 -3.49 18.35 -8.02
N ARG A 183 -3.87 18.97 -6.89
CA ARG A 183 -4.64 20.21 -6.88
C ARG A 183 -3.84 21.39 -7.43
N PRO A 184 -2.57 21.63 -7.00
CA PRO A 184 -1.71 22.61 -7.65
C PRO A 184 -1.61 22.42 -9.16
N ILE A 185 -1.36 21.19 -9.64
CA ILE A 185 -1.24 20.93 -11.08
C ILE A 185 -2.54 21.26 -11.83
N LEU A 186 -3.69 20.86 -11.29
CA LEU A 186 -4.99 21.15 -11.90
C LEU A 186 -5.30 22.65 -11.89
N LYS A 187 -4.90 23.38 -10.84
CA LYS A 187 -5.05 24.84 -10.76
C LYS A 187 -4.16 25.54 -11.78
N THR A 188 -2.86 25.22 -11.78
CA THR A 188 -1.88 25.77 -12.73
C THR A 188 -2.27 25.55 -14.19
N ASN A 189 -2.95 24.45 -14.50
CA ASN A 189 -3.36 24.17 -15.88
C ASN A 189 -4.82 24.53 -16.16
N SER A 190 -5.52 25.26 -15.27
CA SER A 190 -6.96 25.49 -15.38
C SER A 190 -7.37 26.36 -16.58
N GLU A 191 -6.45 27.19 -17.05
CA GLU A 191 -6.59 28.08 -18.21
C GLU A 191 -6.38 27.34 -19.54
N ARG A 192 -5.77 26.14 -19.52
CA ARG A 192 -5.47 25.34 -20.72
C ARG A 192 -6.63 24.40 -21.04
N LYS A 193 -6.92 24.18 -22.33
CA LYS A 193 -8.02 23.30 -22.77
C LYS A 193 -7.62 21.83 -22.82
N HIS A 194 -6.37 21.54 -23.16
CA HIS A 194 -5.89 20.17 -23.34
C HIS A 194 -4.89 19.84 -22.24
N VAL A 195 -5.38 19.26 -21.14
CA VAL A 195 -4.60 19.01 -19.92
C VAL A 195 -4.66 17.56 -19.43
N VAL A 196 -5.44 16.72 -20.11
CA VAL A 196 -5.66 15.31 -19.72
C VAL A 196 -4.34 14.55 -19.69
N HIS A 197 -3.45 14.77 -20.66
CA HIS A 197 -2.15 14.10 -20.67
C HIS A 197 -1.31 14.47 -19.44
N THR A 198 -1.35 15.72 -18.96
CA THR A 198 -0.66 16.11 -17.71
C THR A 198 -1.14 15.30 -16.52
N VAL A 199 -2.44 15.03 -16.41
CA VAL A 199 -3.00 14.18 -15.35
C VAL A 199 -2.59 12.71 -15.54
N VAL A 200 -2.58 12.19 -16.76
CA VAL A 200 -2.14 10.81 -17.05
C VAL A 200 -0.66 10.61 -16.70
N PHE A 201 0.22 11.52 -17.13
CA PHE A 201 1.64 11.46 -16.79
C PHE A 201 1.89 11.69 -15.30
N PHE A 202 1.07 12.50 -14.62
CA PHE A 202 1.09 12.61 -13.16
C PHE A 202 0.79 11.28 -12.48
N ILE A 203 -0.20 10.53 -12.98
CA ILE A 203 -0.53 9.19 -12.45
C ILE A 203 0.67 8.25 -12.63
N PHE A 204 1.26 8.19 -13.83
CA PHE A 204 2.39 7.30 -14.09
C PHE A 204 3.63 7.66 -13.27
N LEU A 205 4.01 8.93 -13.25
CA LEU A 205 5.26 9.37 -12.63
C LEU A 205 5.13 9.52 -11.12
N VAL A 206 4.12 10.26 -10.64
CA VAL A 206 4.00 10.62 -9.21
C VAL A 206 3.21 9.58 -8.43
N SER A 207 2.12 9.06 -9.01
CA SER A 207 1.20 8.15 -8.29
C SER A 207 1.57 6.67 -8.42
N ASN A 208 2.62 6.33 -9.18
CA ASN A 208 3.02 4.95 -9.42
C ASN A 208 4.55 4.81 -9.30
N ILE A 209 5.31 5.17 -10.34
CA ILE A 209 6.77 4.92 -10.40
C ILE A 209 7.51 5.63 -9.25
N GLY A 210 7.12 6.85 -8.90
CA GLY A 210 7.81 7.69 -7.92
C GLY A 210 7.95 7.10 -6.51
N GLY A 211 7.14 6.11 -6.13
CA GLY A 211 7.20 5.45 -4.82
C GLY A 211 8.33 4.45 -4.63
N SER A 212 9.24 4.29 -5.60
CA SER A 212 10.14 3.12 -5.63
C SER A 212 11.34 3.14 -4.67
N LEU A 213 11.75 4.27 -4.10
CA LEU A 213 13.03 4.36 -3.37
C LEU A 213 12.97 4.04 -1.88
N THR A 214 11.78 4.01 -1.27
CA THR A 214 11.65 3.60 0.14
C THR A 214 10.46 2.66 0.32
N PRO A 215 10.45 1.83 1.38
CA PRO A 215 9.28 1.04 1.72
C PRO A 215 8.01 1.86 1.97
N LEU A 216 8.15 3.16 2.30
CA LEU A 216 7.01 4.04 2.53
C LEU A 216 6.39 4.57 1.23
N GLY A 217 7.15 4.51 0.14
CA GLY A 217 6.81 5.17 -1.11
C GLY A 217 5.59 4.54 -1.78
N ASP A 218 5.44 3.21 -1.71
CA ASP A 218 4.30 2.51 -2.32
C ASP A 218 3.85 1.30 -1.48
N PRO A 219 2.53 0.98 -1.41
CA PRO A 219 1.97 -0.18 -0.74
C PRO A 219 2.73 -1.52 -0.90
N PRO A 220 3.17 -1.91 -2.11
CA PRO A 220 3.83 -3.20 -2.31
C PRO A 220 5.19 -3.29 -1.61
N LEU A 221 5.98 -2.20 -1.67
CA LEU A 221 7.29 -2.15 -1.02
C LEU A 221 7.17 -2.16 0.51
N PHE A 222 6.10 -1.56 1.04
CA PHE A 222 5.82 -1.66 2.47
C PHE A 222 5.50 -3.08 2.89
N LEU A 223 4.68 -3.80 2.11
CA LEU A 223 4.40 -5.22 2.38
C LEU A 223 5.65 -6.08 2.33
N GLY A 224 6.50 -5.89 1.32
CA GLY A 224 7.82 -6.52 1.25
C GLY A 224 8.67 -6.25 2.50
N TYR A 225 8.61 -5.02 3.00
CA TYR A 225 9.31 -4.65 4.20
C TYR A 225 8.75 -5.33 5.47
N LEU A 226 7.42 -5.50 5.59
CA LEU A 226 6.81 -6.21 6.72
C LEU A 226 7.18 -7.69 6.78
N ILE A 227 7.38 -8.33 5.63
CA ILE A 227 7.82 -9.73 5.52
C ILE A 227 9.35 -9.90 5.53
N GLY A 228 10.10 -8.82 5.78
CA GLY A 228 11.54 -8.86 6.07
C GLY A 228 12.48 -8.32 4.98
N VAL A 229 11.99 -7.73 3.89
CA VAL A 229 12.86 -7.06 2.91
C VAL A 229 13.57 -5.86 3.58
N PRO A 230 14.91 -5.76 3.51
CA PRO A 230 15.63 -4.67 4.16
C PRO A 230 15.23 -3.30 3.63
N PHE A 231 15.13 -2.30 4.52
CA PHE A 231 14.79 -0.93 4.16
C PHE A 231 15.69 -0.35 3.05
N THR A 232 17.00 -0.63 3.12
CA THR A 232 17.98 -0.09 2.17
C THR A 232 17.97 -0.77 0.81
N TRP A 233 17.26 -1.88 0.66
CA TRP A 233 17.18 -2.62 -0.60
C TRP A 233 16.49 -1.78 -1.69
N THR A 234 15.48 -0.99 -1.34
CA THR A 234 14.72 -0.16 -2.30
C THR A 234 15.58 0.91 -2.97
N PHE A 235 16.68 1.35 -2.34
CA PHE A 235 17.62 2.29 -2.98
C PHE A 235 18.31 1.71 -4.21
N LYS A 236 18.36 0.38 -4.33
CA LYS A 236 18.87 -0.29 -5.53
C LYS A 236 17.98 -0.08 -6.75
N LEU A 237 16.72 0.33 -6.56
CA LEU A 237 15.76 0.61 -7.63
C LEU A 237 15.92 2.02 -8.25
N LEU A 238 16.91 2.80 -7.79
CA LEU A 238 17.18 4.13 -8.32
C LEU A 238 17.47 4.15 -9.83
N PRO A 239 18.28 3.24 -10.40
CA PRO A 239 18.50 3.20 -11.84
C PRO A 239 17.20 2.96 -12.63
N GLU A 240 16.37 2.02 -12.19
CA GLU A 240 15.10 1.66 -12.82
C GLU A 240 14.10 2.84 -12.74
N LEU A 241 14.01 3.49 -11.57
CA LEU A 241 13.24 4.71 -11.38
C LEU A 241 13.68 5.80 -12.36
N LEU A 242 14.99 6.06 -12.45
CA LEU A 242 15.53 7.11 -13.30
C LEU A 242 15.27 6.82 -14.78
N ILE A 243 15.53 5.61 -15.25
CA ILE A 243 15.31 5.22 -16.65
C ILE A 243 13.84 5.40 -17.02
N ALA A 244 12.92 4.83 -16.23
CA ALA A 244 11.49 4.91 -16.50
C ALA A 244 10.97 6.36 -16.42
N SER A 245 11.40 7.11 -15.40
CA SER A 245 10.97 8.49 -15.21
C SER A 245 11.51 9.43 -16.28
N ILE A 246 12.79 9.32 -16.65
CA ILE A 246 13.40 10.17 -17.69
C ILE A 246 12.71 9.92 -19.04
N LEU A 247 12.47 8.65 -19.40
CA LEU A 247 11.78 8.31 -20.65
C LEU A 247 10.38 8.93 -20.70
N LEU A 248 9.59 8.78 -19.63
CA LEU A 248 8.25 9.35 -19.55
C LEU A 248 8.25 10.88 -19.47
N LEU A 249 9.22 11.50 -18.79
CA LEU A 249 9.35 12.95 -18.72
C LEU A 249 9.74 13.56 -20.07
N ILE A 250 10.60 12.90 -20.85
CA ILE A 250 10.93 13.32 -22.22
C ILE A 250 9.69 13.23 -23.09
N LEU A 251 8.97 12.10 -23.05
CA LEU A 251 7.74 11.92 -23.82
C LEU A 251 6.68 12.95 -23.43
N TYR A 252 6.52 13.19 -22.12
CA TYR A 252 5.63 14.21 -21.58
C TYR A 252 6.01 15.60 -22.11
N PHE A 253 7.28 16.00 -22.00
CA PHE A 253 7.71 17.33 -22.41
C PHE A 253 7.51 17.57 -23.90
N ILE A 254 7.82 16.58 -24.74
CA ILE A 254 7.57 16.64 -26.19
C ILE A 254 6.07 16.80 -26.46
N TRP A 255 5.25 15.94 -25.85
CA TRP A 255 3.80 15.95 -26.07
C TRP A 255 3.15 17.23 -25.55
N ASP A 256 3.48 17.66 -24.32
CA ASP A 256 2.96 18.89 -23.74
C ASP A 256 3.37 20.11 -24.56
N THR A 257 4.59 20.13 -25.11
CA THR A 257 5.03 21.20 -26.02
C THR A 257 4.22 21.24 -27.31
N ILE A 258 3.91 20.08 -27.91
CA ILE A 258 3.06 20.00 -29.11
C ILE A 258 1.65 20.50 -28.82
N VAL A 259 1.09 20.12 -27.67
CA VAL A 259 -0.27 20.51 -27.25
C VAL A 259 -0.32 21.98 -26.85
N TYR A 260 0.67 22.48 -26.12
CA TYR A 260 0.78 23.88 -25.69
C TYR A 260 0.81 24.84 -26.89
N LYS A 261 1.48 24.46 -27.99
CA LYS A 261 1.49 25.24 -29.24
C LYS A 261 0.11 25.34 -29.92
N LYS A 262 -0.82 24.45 -29.59
CA LYS A 262 -2.19 24.44 -30.13
C LYS A 262 -3.18 25.22 -29.25
N GLU A 263 -2.76 25.68 -28.07
CA GLU A 263 -3.60 26.48 -27.18
C GLU A 263 -3.85 27.88 -27.75
N SER A 264 -4.98 28.49 -27.42
CA SER A 264 -5.34 29.78 -27.99
C SER A 264 -4.51 30.91 -27.35
N VAL A 265 -4.13 31.91 -28.14
CA VAL A 265 -3.38 33.09 -27.68
C VAL A 265 -4.13 33.86 -26.58
N LYS A 266 -5.46 33.78 -26.53
CA LYS A 266 -6.28 34.39 -25.47
C LYS A 266 -6.13 33.67 -24.14
N ASP A 267 -6.00 32.35 -24.16
CA ASP A 267 -5.87 31.53 -22.95
C ASP A 267 -4.46 31.68 -22.35
N LEU A 268 -3.43 31.70 -23.20
CA LEU A 268 -2.04 31.99 -22.80
C LEU A 268 -1.89 33.39 -22.16
N LYS A 269 -2.60 34.41 -22.69
CA LYS A 269 -2.57 35.77 -22.11
C LYS A 269 -3.25 35.87 -20.74
N LYS A 270 -4.23 35.02 -20.43
CA LYS A 270 -4.88 35.03 -19.10
C LYS A 270 -3.97 34.45 -18.02
N ASP A 271 -3.26 33.38 -18.35
CA ASP A 271 -2.26 32.74 -17.46
C ASP A 271 -1.13 33.72 -17.07
N HIS A 272 -0.67 34.55 -18.02
CA HIS A 272 0.34 35.57 -17.71
C HIS A 272 -0.11 36.65 -16.70
N VAL A 273 -1.42 36.90 -16.56
CA VAL A 273 -1.97 38.00 -15.74
C VAL A 273 -2.31 37.54 -14.33
N HIS A 274 -2.64 36.27 -14.11
CA HIS A 274 -3.07 35.73 -12.82
C HIS A 274 -1.97 34.93 -12.11
N LYS A 275 -0.79 35.54 -11.91
CA LYS A 275 0.32 34.90 -11.18
C LYS A 275 0.23 35.16 -9.67
N GLU A 276 0.12 34.09 -8.88
CA GLU A 276 0.22 34.14 -7.42
C GLU A 276 1.53 33.49 -6.96
N LYS A 277 2.28 34.16 -6.08
CA LYS A 277 3.52 33.58 -5.53
C LYS A 277 3.24 32.25 -4.83
N ILE A 278 4.13 31.28 -5.06
CA ILE A 278 4.08 29.99 -4.36
C ILE A 278 4.24 30.24 -2.86
N SER A 279 3.32 29.72 -2.06
CA SER A 279 3.42 29.70 -0.61
C SER A 279 3.05 28.33 -0.06
N LEU A 280 3.77 27.91 0.97
CA LEU A 280 3.55 26.63 1.64
C LEU A 280 2.91 26.87 3.00
N GLU A 281 1.74 26.26 3.22
CA GLU A 281 1.09 26.20 4.53
C GLU A 281 1.24 24.81 5.15
N GLY A 282 1.34 24.74 6.48
CA GLY A 282 1.44 23.48 7.19
C GLY A 282 2.82 22.81 7.10
N GLN A 283 3.89 23.60 6.93
CA GLN A 283 5.27 23.13 6.75
C GLN A 283 5.76 22.22 7.91
N VAL A 284 5.20 22.39 9.11
CA VAL A 284 5.49 21.52 10.27
C VAL A 284 5.21 20.03 9.96
N ASN A 285 4.27 19.74 9.05
CA ASN A 285 3.98 18.37 8.63
C ASN A 285 5.14 17.70 7.88
N PHE A 286 6.08 18.44 7.28
CA PHE A 286 7.30 17.84 6.74
C PHE A 286 8.17 17.22 7.85
N ILE A 287 8.19 17.82 9.04
CA ILE A 287 8.89 17.27 10.20
C ILE A 287 8.22 15.97 10.64
N TRP A 288 6.88 15.93 10.65
CA TRP A 288 6.16 14.72 11.00
C TRP A 288 6.30 13.62 9.96
N LEU A 289 6.30 13.94 8.66
CA LEU A 289 6.61 12.98 7.58
C LEU A 289 8.02 12.42 7.71
N LEU A 290 9.01 13.26 8.02
CA LEU A 290 10.35 12.80 8.34
C LEU A 290 10.33 11.85 9.55
N GLY A 291 9.56 12.18 10.59
CA GLY A 291 9.32 11.30 11.73
C GLY A 291 8.74 9.94 11.33
N VAL A 292 7.83 9.89 10.36
CA VAL A 292 7.28 8.62 9.82
C VAL A 292 8.39 7.81 9.14
N VAL A 293 9.19 8.45 8.27
CA VAL A 293 10.32 7.81 7.58
C VAL A 293 11.31 7.23 8.58
N LEU A 294 11.71 8.02 9.59
CA LEU A 294 12.64 7.57 10.64
C LEU A 294 12.04 6.45 11.49
N SER A 295 10.75 6.53 11.83
CA SER A 295 10.06 5.49 12.60
C SER A 295 10.08 4.16 11.86
N VAL A 296 9.75 4.15 10.56
CA VAL A 296 9.80 2.94 9.74
C VAL A 296 11.26 2.46 9.58
N ALA A 297 12.20 3.37 9.31
CA ALA A 297 13.61 2.99 9.10
C ALA A 297 14.28 2.38 10.33
N TYR A 298 13.93 2.81 11.54
CA TYR A 298 14.63 2.43 12.78
C TYR A 298 13.81 1.58 13.76
N LEU A 299 12.47 1.59 13.73
CA LEU A 299 11.64 0.78 14.63
C LEU A 299 11.29 -0.55 13.96
N ASN A 300 12.30 -1.41 13.80
CA ASN A 300 12.16 -2.73 13.18
C ASN A 300 13.14 -3.75 13.74
N GLN A 301 12.95 -5.01 13.34
CA GLN A 301 13.67 -6.17 13.85
C GLN A 301 15.20 -6.07 13.77
N ASN A 302 15.74 -5.29 12.81
CA ASN A 302 17.19 -5.14 12.66
C ASN A 302 17.81 -4.25 13.75
N TYR A 303 17.03 -3.30 14.28
CA TYR A 303 17.49 -2.35 15.29
C TYR A 303 16.93 -2.64 16.69
N ILE A 304 15.82 -3.38 16.77
CA ILE A 304 15.18 -3.81 18.01
C ILE A 304 15.12 -5.35 18.01
N PRO A 305 16.18 -6.03 18.51
CA PRO A 305 16.26 -7.50 18.50
C PRO A 305 15.10 -8.18 19.24
N ALA A 306 14.52 -7.51 20.24
CA ALA A 306 13.38 -8.01 21.01
C ALA A 306 12.14 -8.30 20.13
N ILE A 307 12.03 -7.71 18.94
CA ILE A 307 10.95 -8.01 17.98
C ILE A 307 11.02 -9.47 17.49
N ASN A 308 12.22 -10.05 17.38
CA ASN A 308 12.38 -11.45 16.97
C ASN A 308 11.88 -12.42 18.06
N GLU A 309 12.00 -12.03 19.33
CA GLU A 309 11.53 -12.82 20.47
C GLU A 309 10.02 -12.66 20.69
N ASN A 310 9.51 -11.44 20.50
CA ASN A 310 8.09 -11.13 20.62
C ASN A 310 7.64 -10.20 19.47
N PRO A 311 7.00 -10.74 18.42
CA PRO A 311 6.53 -9.97 17.26
C PRO A 311 5.61 -8.81 17.62
N TYR A 312 4.88 -8.88 18.74
CA TYR A 312 3.99 -7.79 19.18
C TYR A 312 4.75 -6.52 19.57
N ILE A 313 6.06 -6.59 19.85
CA ILE A 313 6.90 -5.41 20.10
C ILE A 313 7.01 -4.54 18.83
N ALA A 314 6.81 -5.12 17.63
CA ALA A 314 6.79 -4.35 16.38
C ALA A 314 5.75 -3.22 16.42
N PHE A 315 4.63 -3.39 17.16
CA PHE A 315 3.57 -2.39 17.31
C PHE A 315 3.99 -1.08 17.99
N ILE A 316 5.20 -1.00 18.56
CA ILE A 316 5.79 0.28 18.98
C ILE A 316 5.84 1.25 17.80
N ARG A 317 6.18 0.77 16.60
CA ARG A 317 6.19 1.58 15.38
C ARG A 317 4.81 2.16 15.12
N GLU A 318 3.76 1.34 15.11
CA GLU A 318 2.38 1.76 14.89
C GLU A 318 1.91 2.76 15.96
N GLY A 319 2.30 2.56 17.22
CA GLY A 319 2.06 3.51 18.31
C GLY A 319 2.70 4.88 18.06
N VAL A 320 3.96 4.91 17.62
CA VAL A 320 4.65 6.15 17.25
C VAL A 320 3.99 6.81 16.04
N LEU A 321 3.62 6.05 15.02
CA LEU A 321 2.94 6.56 13.84
C LEU A 321 1.60 7.23 14.18
N ILE A 322 0.79 6.59 15.03
CA ILE A 322 -0.44 7.18 15.57
C ILE A 322 -0.14 8.44 16.38
N GLY A 323 0.92 8.43 17.19
CA GLY A 323 1.42 9.62 17.88
C GLY A 323 1.73 10.79 16.94
N LEU A 324 2.34 10.52 15.78
CA LEU A 324 2.65 11.53 14.76
C LEU A 324 1.39 12.09 14.10
N ILE A 325 0.33 11.30 13.91
CA ILE A 325 -0.99 11.82 13.50
C ILE A 325 -1.48 12.84 14.51
N PHE A 326 -1.43 12.52 15.81
CA PHE A 326 -1.87 13.43 16.85
C PHE A 326 -1.01 14.70 16.89
N ALA A 327 0.31 14.57 16.80
CA ALA A 327 1.22 15.71 16.72
C ALA A 327 0.90 16.61 15.52
N SER A 328 0.66 16.03 14.33
CA SER A 328 0.23 16.75 13.14
C SER A 328 -1.13 17.44 13.32
N LYS A 329 -2.08 16.78 13.98
CA LYS A 329 -3.41 17.33 14.26
C LYS A 329 -3.33 18.56 15.17
N PHE A 330 -2.51 18.51 16.21
CA PHE A 330 -2.38 19.62 17.18
C PHE A 330 -1.51 20.78 16.67
N THR A 331 -0.49 20.50 15.86
CA THR A 331 0.41 21.54 15.35
C THR A 331 -0.06 22.20 14.06
N THR A 332 -0.93 21.55 13.28
CA THR A 332 -1.46 22.10 12.03
C THR A 332 -2.74 22.87 12.27
N LYS A 333 -2.80 24.12 11.80
CA LYS A 333 -4.01 24.95 11.86
C LYS A 333 -5.14 24.30 11.04
N GLY A 334 -6.36 24.26 11.60
CA GLY A 334 -7.51 23.58 10.99
C GLY A 334 -7.84 24.03 9.55
N HIS A 335 -7.72 25.33 9.28
CA HIS A 335 -8.02 25.90 7.95
C HIS A 335 -7.15 25.32 6.81
N VAL A 336 -5.95 24.79 7.10
CA VAL A 336 -5.07 24.25 6.05
C VAL A 336 -5.73 23.01 5.42
N ARG A 337 -6.30 22.14 6.25
CA ARG A 337 -7.01 20.93 5.81
C ARG A 337 -8.34 21.24 5.14
N GLU A 338 -9.07 22.22 5.65
CA GLU A 338 -10.32 22.70 5.05
C GLU A 338 -10.09 23.22 3.63
N HIS A 339 -9.07 24.05 3.45
CA HIS A 339 -8.74 24.58 2.13
C HIS A 339 -8.18 23.52 1.17
N ASN A 340 -7.57 22.46 1.69
CA ASN A 340 -7.20 21.28 0.91
C ASN A 340 -8.41 20.39 0.57
N LYS A 341 -9.62 20.73 1.03
CA LYS A 341 -10.82 19.88 0.97
C LYS A 341 -10.51 18.44 1.41
N PHE A 342 -9.71 18.32 2.48
CA PHE A 342 -9.27 17.04 3.00
C PHE A 342 -10.46 16.25 3.55
N THR A 343 -10.56 14.98 3.16
CA THR A 343 -11.55 14.05 3.70
C THR A 343 -10.87 12.70 3.94
N LEU A 344 -11.35 11.94 4.91
CA LEU A 344 -10.86 10.57 5.18
C LEU A 344 -11.46 9.52 4.24
N HIS A 345 -12.33 9.92 3.31
CA HIS A 345 -13.03 9.01 2.43
C HIS A 345 -12.10 8.11 1.60
N PRO A 346 -10.99 8.61 1.01
CA PRO A 346 -10.07 7.75 0.25
C PRO A 346 -9.41 6.67 1.11
N ILE A 347 -8.98 6.99 2.33
CA ILE A 347 -8.36 6.00 3.23
C ILE A 347 -9.38 5.00 3.76
N GLN A 348 -10.63 5.42 3.99
CA GLN A 348 -11.71 4.49 4.33
C GLN A 348 -11.98 3.50 3.20
N GLU A 349 -11.97 3.97 1.96
CA GLU A 349 -12.13 3.13 0.77
C GLU A 349 -11.03 2.07 0.69
N VAL A 350 -9.77 2.50 0.81
CA VAL A 350 -8.62 1.59 0.84
C VAL A 350 -8.77 0.58 1.98
N ALA A 351 -9.05 1.01 3.22
CA ALA A 351 -9.19 0.12 4.36
C ALA A 351 -10.29 -0.94 4.15
N TYR A 352 -11.43 -0.57 3.57
CA TYR A 352 -12.56 -1.46 3.35
C TYR A 352 -12.36 -2.46 2.22
N LEU A 353 -11.65 -2.09 1.15
CA LEU A 353 -11.31 -3.04 0.10
C LEU A 353 -10.19 -3.97 0.55
N PHE A 354 -9.17 -3.42 1.20
CA PHE A 354 -7.95 -4.15 1.54
C PHE A 354 -8.18 -5.25 2.58
N ILE A 355 -9.16 -5.12 3.48
CA ILE A 355 -9.50 -6.23 4.38
C ILE A 355 -9.96 -7.47 3.62
N GLY A 356 -10.75 -7.30 2.56
CA GLY A 356 -11.16 -8.41 1.70
C GLY A 356 -10.01 -8.93 0.86
N ILE A 357 -9.19 -8.04 0.29
CA ILE A 357 -8.02 -8.41 -0.52
C ILE A 357 -7.03 -9.26 0.31
N PHE A 358 -6.71 -8.84 1.54
CA PHE A 358 -5.75 -9.55 2.39
C PHE A 358 -6.23 -10.95 2.78
N ILE A 359 -7.52 -11.12 3.08
CA ILE A 359 -8.05 -12.44 3.40
C ILE A 359 -8.11 -13.32 2.15
N THR A 360 -8.56 -12.74 1.02
CA THR A 360 -8.74 -13.51 -0.22
C THR A 360 -7.43 -13.88 -0.90
N MET A 361 -6.33 -13.15 -0.67
CA MET A 361 -5.03 -13.49 -1.25
C MET A 361 -4.32 -14.66 -0.55
N ILE A 362 -4.62 -14.97 0.71
CA ILE A 362 -3.94 -16.04 1.48
C ILE A 362 -3.95 -17.40 0.74
N PRO A 363 -5.07 -17.89 0.18
CA PRO A 363 -5.08 -19.12 -0.62
C PRO A 363 -4.12 -19.08 -1.82
N ALA A 364 -4.04 -17.93 -2.51
CA ALA A 364 -3.12 -17.77 -3.63
C ALA A 364 -1.66 -17.84 -3.18
N LEU A 365 -1.35 -17.26 -2.01
CA LEU A 365 0.00 -17.33 -1.44
C LEU A 365 0.38 -18.77 -1.06
N ILE A 366 -0.52 -19.49 -0.36
CA ILE A 366 -0.28 -20.89 0.04
C ILE A 366 -0.09 -21.78 -1.20
N LEU A 367 -0.94 -21.64 -2.21
CA LEU A 367 -0.82 -22.42 -3.45
C LEU A 367 0.49 -22.16 -4.18
N LEU A 368 0.98 -20.92 -4.20
CA LEU A 368 2.27 -20.60 -4.79
C LEU A 368 3.45 -21.08 -3.96
N GLU A 369 3.31 -21.10 -2.64
CA GLU A 369 4.29 -21.67 -1.73
C GLU A 369 4.45 -23.17 -1.98
N HIS A 370 3.35 -23.90 -2.16
CA HIS A 370 3.37 -25.35 -2.40
C HIS A 370 3.67 -25.74 -3.86
N HIS A 371 3.11 -25.01 -4.85
CA HIS A 371 3.11 -25.42 -6.26
C HIS A 371 3.85 -24.44 -7.20
N GLY A 372 4.47 -23.38 -6.68
CA GLY A 372 5.10 -22.34 -7.51
C GLY A 372 6.18 -22.89 -8.44
N LYS A 373 6.88 -23.96 -8.04
CA LYS A 373 7.91 -24.62 -8.86
C LYS A 373 7.35 -25.29 -10.13
N GLU A 374 6.07 -25.66 -10.11
CA GLU A 374 5.41 -26.38 -11.20
C GLU A 374 4.90 -25.45 -12.32
N LEU A 375 4.81 -24.14 -12.05
CA LEU A 375 4.26 -23.14 -12.97
C LEU A 375 5.22 -22.76 -14.12
N GLY A 376 6.46 -23.26 -14.13
CA GLY A 376 7.38 -23.12 -15.27
C GLY A 376 7.96 -21.72 -15.50
N VAL A 377 7.81 -20.81 -14.53
CA VAL A 377 8.48 -19.50 -14.53
C VAL A 377 9.75 -19.64 -13.70
N THR A 378 10.88 -19.83 -14.35
CA THR A 378 12.19 -20.07 -13.71
C THR A 378 13.16 -18.93 -13.93
N GLU A 379 12.98 -18.16 -15.01
CA GLU A 379 13.94 -17.14 -15.42
C GLU A 379 13.53 -15.74 -14.96
N THR A 380 14.52 -14.91 -14.58
CA THR A 380 14.27 -13.55 -14.06
C THR A 380 13.50 -12.66 -15.05
N TRP A 381 13.71 -12.83 -16.36
CA TRP A 381 12.99 -12.07 -17.39
C TRP A 381 11.52 -12.50 -17.52
N GLN A 382 11.20 -13.77 -17.24
CA GLN A 382 9.81 -14.25 -17.22
C GLN A 382 9.08 -13.65 -16.04
N PHE A 383 9.71 -13.65 -14.85
CA PHE A 383 9.18 -12.95 -13.68
C PHE A 383 8.86 -11.50 -14.00
N PHE A 384 9.79 -10.76 -14.60
CA PHE A 384 9.58 -9.36 -14.97
C PHE A 384 8.32 -9.14 -15.81
N TRP A 385 8.12 -9.92 -16.89
CA TRP A 385 6.96 -9.74 -17.77
C TRP A 385 5.66 -10.21 -17.15
N VAL A 386 5.68 -11.35 -16.45
CA VAL A 386 4.48 -11.91 -15.82
C VAL A 386 4.05 -10.99 -14.68
N THR A 387 4.97 -10.61 -13.78
CA THR A 387 4.68 -9.66 -12.69
C THR A 387 4.19 -8.33 -13.24
N GLY A 388 4.83 -7.82 -14.30
CA GLY A 388 4.47 -6.54 -14.91
C GLY A 388 3.08 -6.57 -15.55
N LEU A 389 2.71 -7.67 -16.22
CA LEU A 389 1.39 -7.84 -16.83
C LEU A 389 0.30 -7.95 -15.78
N PHE A 390 0.52 -8.74 -14.73
CA PHE A 390 -0.44 -8.84 -13.61
C PHE A 390 -0.54 -7.51 -12.85
N SER A 391 0.57 -6.84 -12.55
CA SER A 391 0.57 -5.52 -11.87
C SER A 391 -0.03 -4.41 -12.73
N GLY A 392 0.03 -4.52 -14.06
CA GLY A 392 -0.59 -3.54 -14.97
C GLY A 392 -2.12 -3.68 -15.07
N VAL A 393 -2.66 -4.86 -14.73
CA VAL A 393 -4.10 -5.18 -14.81
C VAL A 393 -4.75 -5.24 -13.42
N LEU A 394 -4.00 -5.65 -12.40
CA LEU A 394 -4.44 -5.87 -11.02
C LEU A 394 -3.78 -4.87 -10.07
N ASP A 395 -4.15 -4.93 -8.79
CA ASP A 395 -3.48 -4.15 -7.73
C ASP A 395 -2.01 -4.60 -7.55
N ASN A 396 -1.11 -3.63 -7.42
CA ASN A 396 0.33 -3.85 -7.30
C ASN A 396 0.72 -4.57 -6.01
N ALA A 397 0.02 -4.33 -4.89
CA ALA A 397 0.42 -4.83 -3.57
C ALA A 397 0.24 -6.35 -3.44
N PRO A 398 -0.94 -6.92 -3.74
CA PRO A 398 -1.14 -8.36 -3.76
C PRO A 398 -0.27 -9.06 -4.81
N THR A 399 -0.12 -8.44 -5.99
CA THR A 399 0.74 -8.97 -7.06
C THR A 399 2.19 -9.09 -6.58
N TYR A 400 2.74 -8.03 -5.99
CA TYR A 400 4.10 -8.06 -5.45
C TYR A 400 4.30 -9.19 -4.43
N LEU A 401 3.38 -9.34 -3.45
CA LEU A 401 3.55 -10.34 -2.39
C LEU A 401 3.52 -11.76 -2.94
N THR A 402 2.59 -12.01 -3.86
CA THR A 402 2.41 -13.26 -4.61
C THR A 402 3.71 -13.68 -5.30
N PHE A 403 4.32 -12.77 -6.07
CA PHE A 403 5.54 -13.09 -6.84
C PHE A 403 6.83 -13.06 -6.01
N TYR A 404 6.88 -12.24 -4.95
CA TYR A 404 8.00 -12.24 -4.02
C TYR A 404 8.12 -13.59 -3.30
N LEU A 405 7.01 -14.10 -2.77
CA LEU A 405 6.99 -15.39 -2.09
C LEU A 405 7.27 -16.54 -3.07
N TRP A 406 6.69 -16.50 -4.26
CA TRP A 406 7.02 -17.47 -5.31
C TRP A 406 8.53 -17.51 -5.60
N ARG A 407 9.17 -16.35 -5.80
CA ARG A 407 10.62 -16.32 -6.06
C ARG A 407 11.45 -16.77 -4.86
N LYS A 408 10.99 -16.57 -3.63
CA LYS A 408 11.69 -17.03 -2.43
C LYS A 408 11.74 -18.56 -2.33
N GLU A 409 10.70 -19.23 -2.84
CA GLU A 409 10.61 -20.70 -2.83
C GLU A 409 11.41 -21.39 -3.93
N LEU A 410 11.66 -20.70 -5.06
CA LEU A 410 12.54 -21.17 -6.15
C LEU A 410 14.01 -21.11 -5.77
#